data_AF-L0NL77-F1
#
_entry.id   AF-L0NL77-F1
#
_cell.length_a   1.000
_cell.length_b   1.000
_cell.length_c   1.000
_cell.angle_alpha   90.00
_cell.angle_beta   90.00
_cell.angle_gamma   90.00
#
_symmetry.space_group_name_H-M   'P 1'
#
loop_
_entity.id
_entity.type
_entity.pdbx_description
1 polymer ?
#
loop_
_entity_poly.entity_id
_entity_poly.type
_entity_poly.pdbx_seq_one_letter_code
_entity_poly.pdbx_strand_id
1 'polypeptide(L)' 'MKLNEDTLLSYLHETLSVSDVRVESTLFSSGLLDSVSMVNLLTFIEQAGGMVIRAEDVTLQNFDTPARILRFVEAAA' A
#
# COMPACT_ATOMS: atom_id res chain seq x y z
N MET A 1 -8.81 12.59 3.28
CA MET A 1 -9.29 11.20 3.39
C MET A 1 -8.33 10.48 4.30
N LYS A 2 -8.79 9.74 5.32
CA LYS A 2 -7.89 9.02 6.23
C LYS A 2 -7.61 7.65 5.63
N LEU A 3 -6.35 7.22 5.59
CA LEU A 3 -5.98 5.87 5.16
C LEU A 3 -6.54 4.83 6.15
N ASN A 4 -7.19 3.80 5.63
CA ASN A 4 -7.71 2.63 6.33
C ASN A 4 -7.84 1.44 5.34
N GLU A 5 -8.23 0.26 5.83
CA GLU A 5 -8.36 -0.95 5.00
C GLU A 5 -9.25 -0.75 3.79
N ASP A 6 -10.49 -0.26 3.97
CA ASP A 6 -11.43 -0.06 2.86
C ASP A 6 -10.86 0.87 1.79
N THR A 7 -10.32 2.03 2.19
CA THR A 7 -9.76 3.01 1.24
C THR A 7 -8.54 2.47 0.49
N LEU A 8 -7.71 1.66 1.15
CA LEU A 8 -6.56 1.04 0.53
C LEU A 8 -6.99 -0.04 -0.47
N LEU A 9 -7.90 -0.94 -0.08
CA LEU A 9 -8.41 -1.99 -0.96
C LEU A 9 -9.17 -1.42 -2.16
N SER A 10 -10.00 -0.39 -1.94
CA SER A 10 -10.66 0.34 -3.03
C SER A 10 -9.65 0.96 -3.99
N TYR A 11 -8.59 1.59 -3.49
CA TYR A 11 -7.54 2.16 -4.36
C TYR A 11 -6.83 1.09 -5.20
N LEU A 12 -6.48 -0.05 -4.59
CA LEU A 12 -5.86 -1.18 -5.29
C LEU A 12 -6.77 -1.71 -6.41
N HIS A 13 -8.07 -1.83 -6.14
CA HIS A 13 -9.05 -2.32 -7.10
C HIS A 13 -9.36 -1.30 -8.21
N GLU A 14 -9.70 -0.06 -7.84
CA GLU A 14 -10.23 0.94 -8.78
C GLU A 14 -9.12 1.68 -9.56
N THR A 15 -7.97 1.91 -8.92
CA THR A 15 -6.88 2.71 -9.54
C THR A 15 -5.79 1.81 -10.10
N LEU A 16 -5.39 0.77 -9.36
CA LEU A 16 -4.30 -0.13 -9.79
C LEU A 16 -4.82 -1.38 -10.53
N SER A 17 -6.14 -1.51 -10.71
CA SER A 17 -6.78 -2.66 -11.39
C SER A 17 -6.42 -4.02 -10.79
N VAL A 18 -6.07 -4.07 -9.50
CA VAL A 18 -5.73 -5.32 -8.82
C VAL A 18 -7.00 -5.96 -8.24
N SER A 19 -7.42 -7.06 -8.85
CA SER A 19 -8.62 -7.81 -8.43
C SER A 19 -8.29 -8.87 -7.37
N ASP A 20 -9.30 -9.28 -6.60
CA ASP A 20 -9.21 -10.35 -5.59
C ASP A 20 -8.15 -10.15 -4.49
N VAL A 21 -7.75 -8.90 -4.22
CA VAL A 21 -6.86 -8.57 -3.11
C VAL A 21 -7.62 -8.58 -1.79
N ARG A 22 -7.03 -9.24 -0.80
CA ARG A 22 -7.44 -9.21 0.60
C ARG A 22 -6.34 -8.56 1.44
N VAL A 23 -6.66 -8.26 2.69
CA VAL A 23 -5.76 -7.56 3.60
C VAL A 23 -4.41 -8.28 3.82
N GLU A 24 -4.40 -9.61 3.76
CA GLU A 24 -3.20 -10.45 3.89
C GLU A 24 -2.61 -10.91 2.54
N SER A 25 -3.22 -10.51 1.41
CA SER A 25 -2.72 -10.90 0.09
C SER A 25 -1.36 -10.26 -0.16
N THR A 26 -0.40 -11.07 -0.60
CA THR A 26 0.88 -10.54 -1.06
C THR A 26 0.69 -9.78 -2.36
N LEU A 27 1.35 -8.63 -2.49
CA LEU A 27 1.19 -7.71 -3.61
C LEU A 27 2.42 -7.73 -4.52
N PHE A 28 3.61 -7.57 -3.94
CA PHE A 28 4.85 -7.46 -4.70
C PHE A 28 5.48 -8.83 -4.91
N SER A 29 5.56 -9.65 -3.87
CA SER A 29 6.16 -10.99 -3.95
C SER A 29 5.34 -11.96 -4.81
N SER A 30 4.04 -11.71 -4.98
CA SER A 30 3.16 -12.45 -5.90
C SER A 30 3.18 -11.92 -7.33
N GLY A 31 3.73 -10.71 -7.56
CA GLY A 31 3.68 -10.02 -8.84
C GLY A 31 2.33 -9.37 -9.17
N LEU A 32 1.41 -9.24 -8.21
CA LEU A 32 0.15 -8.50 -8.40
C LEU A 32 0.38 -7.00 -8.61
N LEU A 33 1.44 -6.44 -8.04
CA LEU A 33 1.89 -5.08 -8.27
C LEU A 33 3.27 -5.04 -8.94
N ASP A 34 3.38 -4.21 -9.96
CA ASP A 34 4.65 -3.89 -10.60
C ASP A 34 5.34 -2.66 -9.98
N SER A 35 6.56 -2.38 -10.43
CA SER A 35 7.36 -1.26 -9.93
C SER A 35 6.76 0.12 -10.21
N VAL A 36 5.87 0.26 -11.21
CA VAL A 36 5.25 1.55 -11.56
C VAL A 36 4.05 1.80 -10.64
N SER A 37 3.20 0.78 -10.48
CA SER A 37 2.06 0.77 -9.58
C SER A 37 2.48 0.95 -8.12
N MET A 38 3.68 0.47 -7.78
CA MET A 38 4.33 0.73 -6.50
C MET A 38 4.50 2.22 -6.21
N VAL A 39 5.01 3.01 -7.17
CA VAL A 39 5.21 4.45 -6.99
C VAL A 39 3.87 5.16 -6.81
N ASN A 40 2.85 4.76 -7.57
CA ASN A 40 1.49 5.29 -7.42
C ASN A 40 0.91 4.97 -6.04
N LEU A 41 1.08 3.73 -5.57
CA LEU A 41 0.64 3.31 -4.24
C LEU A 41 1.33 4.10 -3.12
N LEU A 42 2.65 4.27 -3.20
CA LEU A 42 3.40 5.06 -2.21
C LEU A 42 2.89 6.50 -2.17
N THR A 43 2.69 7.12 -3.34
CA THR A 43 2.15 8.49 -3.44
C THR A 43 0.78 8.61 -2.80
N PHE A 44 -0.11 7.64 -3.04
CA PHE A 44 -1.43 7.59 -2.41
C PHE A 44 -1.34 7.49 -0.88
N ILE A 45 -0.47 6.61 -0.37
CA ILE A 45 -0.27 6.42 1.07
C ILE A 45 0.27 7.69 1.73
N GLU A 46 1.27 8.34 1.14
CA GLU A 46 1.83 9.60 1.63
C GLU A 46 0.76 10.69 1.71
N GLN A 47 -0.06 10.84 0.67
CA GLN A 47 -1.14 11.83 0.62
C GLN A 47 -2.27 11.52 1.61
N ALA A 48 -2.68 10.26 1.72
CA ALA A 48 -3.77 9.85 2.62
C ALA A 48 -3.35 9.80 4.09
N GLY A 49 -2.08 9.49 4.36
CA GLY A 49 -1.49 9.44 5.69
C GLY A 49 -0.89 10.77 6.18
N GLY A 50 -0.63 11.72 5.27
CA GLY A 50 0.04 12.98 5.61
C GLY A 50 1.50 12.77 6.05
N MET A 51 2.17 11.75 5.50
CA MET A 51 3.52 11.34 5.87
C MET A 51 4.43 11.28 4.64
N VAL A 52 5.75 11.17 4.87
CA VAL A 52 6.74 10.93 3.83
C VAL A 52 7.34 9.55 4.05
N ILE A 53 7.35 8.72 3.00
CA ILE A 53 7.93 7.37 3.04
C ILE A 53 9.36 7.46 2.51
N ARG A 54 10.33 7.03 3.31
CA ARG A 54 11.72 6.99 2.85
C ARG A 54 11.95 5.75 2.03
N ALA A 55 12.86 5.83 1.05
CA ALA A 55 13.21 4.68 0.21
C ALA A 55 13.68 3.45 1.02
N GLU A 56 14.32 3.68 2.18
CA GLU A 56 14.76 2.62 3.11
C GLU A 56 13.60 1.87 3.79
N ASP A 57 12.44 2.52 3.96
CA ASP A 57 11.25 1.92 4.57
C ASP A 57 10.51 1.01 3.60
N VAL A 58 10.73 1.21 2.29
CA VAL A 58 10.06 0.52 1.21
C VAL A 58 10.63 -0.89 1.05
N THR A 59 10.20 -1.79 1.93
CA THR A 59 10.62 -3.19 2.00
C THR A 59 9.42 -4.12 1.93
N LEU A 60 9.63 -5.39 1.55
CA LEU A 60 8.57 -6.40 1.57
C LEU A 60 7.99 -6.63 2.99
N GLN A 61 8.77 -6.38 4.04
CA GLN A 61 8.28 -6.49 5.41
C GLN A 61 7.26 -5.41 5.77
N ASN A 62 7.35 -4.24 5.14
CA ASN A 62 6.45 -3.11 5.39
C ASN A 62 5.34 -2.99 4.32
N PHE A 63 5.60 -3.39 3.07
CA PHE A 63 4.72 -3.07 1.95
C PHE A 63 4.15 -4.26 1.18
N ASP A 64 4.55 -5.51 1.49
CA ASP A 64 4.12 -6.66 0.67
C ASP A 64 2.64 -7.04 0.83
N THR A 65 1.94 -6.57 1.84
CA THR A 65 0.51 -6.84 2.05
C THR A 65 -0.20 -5.58 2.51
N PRO A 66 -1.50 -5.38 2.19
CA PRO A 66 -2.25 -4.25 2.72
C PRO A 66 -2.19 -4.12 4.26
N ALA A 67 -2.25 -5.23 5.00
CA ALA A 67 -2.13 -5.23 6.46
C ALA A 67 -0.82 -4.59 6.97
N ARG A 68 0.31 -4.98 6.36
CA ARG A 68 1.63 -4.43 6.68
C ARG A 68 1.72 -2.94 6.36
N ILE A 69 1.14 -2.51 5.23
CA ILE A 69 1.09 -1.10 4.86
C ILE A 69 0.34 -0.29 5.91
N LEU A 70 -0.86 -0.75 6.31
CA LEU A 70 -1.66 -0.08 7.33
C LEU A 70 -0.89 0.00 8.66
N ARG A 71 -0.27 -1.11 9.09
CA ARG A 71 0.55 -1.15 10.30
C ARG A 71 1.73 -0.20 10.25
N PHE A 72 2.41 -0.09 9.11
CA PHE A 72 3.52 0.83 8.92
C PHE A 72 3.05 2.29 9.08
N VAL A 73 1.93 2.64 8.44
CA VAL A 73 1.37 4.00 8.53
C VAL A 73 0.89 4.32 9.94
N GLU A 74 0.26 3.38 10.63
CA GLU A 74 -0.13 3.55 12.04
C GLU A 74 1.06 3.75 12.97
N ALA A 75 2.19 3.10 12.71
CA ALA A 75 3.41 3.25 13.51
C ALA A 75 4.17 4.56 13.25
N ALA A 76 3.91 5.20 12.11
CA ALA A 76 4.55 6.45 11.69
C ALA A 76 3.73 7.72 12.06
N ALA A 77 2.47 7.55 12.47
CA ALA A 77 1.55 8.61 12.88
C ALA A 77 1.72 9.00 14.36
#